data_AF-A0A7U9P4P1-F1
#
_entry.id   AF-A0A7U9P4P1-F1
#
_cell.length_a   1.000
_cell.length_b   1.000
_cell.length_c   1.000
_cell.angle_alpha   90.00
_cell.angle_beta   90.00
_cell.angle_gamma   90.00
#
_symmetry.space_group_name_H-M   'P 1'
#
loop_
_entity.id
_entity.type
_entity.pdbx_description
1 polymer ?
#
loop_
_entity_poly.entity_id
_entity_poly.type
_entity_poly.pdbx_seq_one_letter_code
_entity_poly.pdbx_strand_id
1 'polypeptide(L)'
;MERFMMFNDRTVDSSLVMQLSDLAQTLMRRRDVAIQFAAHSGVHCVKPVVYVSHFWDGYPPLERETAMKSDVGLRIIGTYRHTDRLAVRAFRHAVESRPLSKLSKQLFTFAEDLRLEAFRPPFPFPVRR
;
A
#
# COMPACT_ATOMS: atom_id res chain seq x y z
N MET A 1 -18.45 -21.87 4.39
CA MET A 1 -17.22 -22.71 4.39
C MET A 1 -16.09 -21.83 3.91
N GLU A 2 -15.40 -21.17 4.83
CA GLU A 2 -14.31 -20.23 4.51
C GLU A 2 -13.09 -21.03 4.05
N ARG A 3 -12.58 -20.72 2.86
CA ARG A 3 -11.47 -21.44 2.23
C ARG A 3 -10.19 -20.68 2.59
N PHE A 4 -9.47 -21.12 3.61
CA PHE A 4 -8.22 -20.49 4.03
C PHE A 4 -7.07 -20.86 3.06
N MET A 5 -6.28 -19.87 2.66
CA MET A 5 -5.05 -20.09 1.89
C MET A 5 -3.88 -19.63 2.76
N MET A 6 -2.91 -20.52 2.99
CA MET A 6 -1.72 -20.21 3.79
C MET A 6 -0.79 -19.32 2.97
N PHE A 7 -0.66 -18.05 3.34
CA PHE A 7 0.35 -17.15 2.79
C PHE A 7 1.26 -16.71 3.92
N ASN A 8 2.52 -17.17 3.91
CA ASN A 8 3.57 -16.76 4.85
C ASN A 8 3.21 -17.04 6.33
N ASP A 9 2.90 -18.32 6.63
CA ASP A 9 2.61 -18.84 7.98
C ASP A 9 1.43 -18.20 8.73
N ARG A 10 0.53 -17.50 8.02
CA ARG A 10 -0.70 -16.94 8.58
C ARG A 10 -1.92 -17.30 7.73
N THR A 11 -3.03 -17.62 8.39
CA THR A 11 -4.34 -17.83 7.75
C THR A 11 -4.91 -16.48 7.32
N VAL A 12 -4.70 -16.11 6.06
CA VAL A 12 -5.33 -14.91 5.49
C VAL A 12 -6.64 -15.34 4.83
N ASP A 13 -7.70 -14.57 5.06
CA ASP A 13 -8.99 -14.75 4.41
C ASP A 13 -8.82 -14.60 2.87
N SER A 14 -9.01 -15.69 2.14
CA SER A 14 -8.84 -15.72 0.69
C SER A 14 -9.81 -14.79 -0.02
N SER A 15 -11.01 -14.56 0.54
CA SER A 15 -12.00 -13.65 -0.03
C SER A 15 -11.51 -12.21 0.01
N LEU A 16 -10.88 -11.80 1.11
CA LEU A 16 -10.26 -10.49 1.25
C LEU A 16 -9.08 -10.32 0.29
N VAL A 17 -8.21 -11.33 0.18
CA VAL A 17 -7.08 -11.30 -0.77
C VAL A 17 -7.56 -11.14 -2.21
N MET A 18 -8.61 -11.88 -2.60
CA MET A 18 -9.22 -11.75 -3.92
C MET A 18 -9.75 -10.32 -4.16
N GLN A 19 -10.50 -9.77 -3.20
CA GLN A 19 -11.02 -8.39 -3.30
C GLN A 19 -9.90 -7.36 -3.44
N LEU A 20 -8.82 -7.49 -2.65
CA LEU A 20 -7.66 -6.60 -2.73
C LEU A 20 -6.93 -6.73 -4.07
N SER A 21 -6.82 -7.95 -4.61
CA SER A 21 -6.21 -8.20 -5.92
C SER A 21 -7.05 -7.60 -7.05
N ASP A 22 -8.36 -7.84 -7.07
CA ASP A 22 -9.28 -7.28 -8.07
C ASP A 22 -9.28 -5.74 -8.03
N LEU A 23 -9.28 -5.16 -6.84
CA LEU A 23 -9.17 -3.72 -6.65
C LEU A 23 -7.84 -3.19 -7.23
N ALA A 24 -6.73 -3.83 -6.90
CA ALA A 24 -5.41 -3.41 -7.36
C ALA A 24 -5.28 -3.48 -8.89
N GLN A 25 -5.71 -4.60 -9.48
CA GLN A 25 -5.69 -4.82 -10.93
C GLN A 25 -6.57 -3.81 -11.66
N THR A 26 -7.76 -3.52 -11.12
CA THR A 26 -8.70 -2.54 -11.68
C THR A 26 -8.11 -1.13 -11.65
N LEU A 27 -7.59 -0.69 -10.50
CA LEU A 27 -7.02 0.65 -10.35
C LEU A 27 -5.73 0.84 -11.15
N MET A 28 -4.89 -0.20 -11.28
CA MET A 28 -3.66 -0.12 -12.09
C MET A 28 -3.90 -0.37 -13.58
N ARG A 29 -5.11 -0.82 -13.96
CA ARG A 29 -5.46 -1.26 -15.33
C ARG A 29 -4.49 -2.34 -15.86
N ARG A 30 -4.12 -3.27 -14.99
CA ARG A 30 -3.13 -4.34 -15.25
C ARG A 30 -3.56 -5.62 -14.57
N ARG A 31 -3.44 -6.76 -15.25
CA ARG A 31 -3.82 -8.09 -14.71
C ARG A 31 -2.68 -8.80 -13.97
N ASP A 32 -1.44 -8.35 -14.17
CA ASP A 32 -0.25 -8.97 -13.60
C ASP A 32 0.13 -8.41 -12.22
N VAL A 33 -0.83 -7.83 -11.49
CA VAL A 33 -0.59 -7.20 -10.19
C VAL A 33 -0.75 -8.21 -9.06
N ALA A 34 0.33 -8.43 -8.31
CA ALA A 34 0.32 -9.27 -7.11
C ALA A 34 0.10 -8.44 -5.84
N ILE A 35 -0.68 -8.99 -4.92
CA ILE A 35 -0.81 -8.49 -3.54
C ILE A 35 0.16 -9.27 -2.66
N GLN A 36 0.91 -8.56 -1.82
CA GLN A 36 1.75 -9.15 -0.79
C GLN A 36 1.48 -8.45 0.54
N PHE A 37 1.54 -9.19 1.64
CA PHE A 37 1.45 -8.60 2.97
C PHE A 37 2.86 -8.33 3.51
N ALA A 38 3.02 -7.17 4.13
CA ALA A 38 4.30 -6.71 4.67
C ALA A 38 4.07 -5.89 5.94
N ALA A 39 5.15 -5.54 6.65
CA ALA A 39 5.06 -4.71 7.86
C ALA A 39 4.48 -3.30 7.60
N HIS A 40 4.62 -2.79 6.36
CA HIS A 40 4.14 -1.48 5.95
C HIS A 40 3.47 -1.57 4.57
N SER A 41 2.51 -0.69 4.31
CA SER A 41 1.87 -0.59 3.00
C SER A 41 2.76 0.12 1.99
N GLY A 42 2.66 -0.24 0.72
CA GLY A 42 3.52 0.31 -0.33
C GLY A 42 3.17 -0.17 -1.73
N VAL A 43 3.87 0.34 -2.73
CA VAL A 43 3.78 -0.16 -4.10
C VAL A 43 5.17 -0.22 -4.71
N HIS A 44 5.49 -1.36 -5.32
CA HIS A 44 6.72 -1.49 -6.07
C HIS A 44 6.53 -0.83 -7.44
N CYS A 45 7.38 0.14 -7.79
CA CYS A 45 7.21 0.90 -9.04
C CYS A 45 7.69 0.14 -10.30
N VAL A 46 8.59 -0.83 -10.13
CA VAL A 46 9.12 -1.66 -11.23
C VAL A 46 8.38 -3.00 -11.35
N LYS A 47 8.41 -3.83 -10.29
CA LYS A 47 7.59 -5.05 -10.20
C LYS A 47 6.13 -4.69 -9.94
N PRO A 48 5.15 -5.35 -10.58
CA PRO A 48 3.73 -5.09 -10.36
C PRO A 48 3.27 -5.72 -9.02
N VAL A 49 3.77 -5.19 -7.91
CA VAL A 49 3.46 -5.69 -6.56
C VAL A 49 2.96 -4.54 -5.70
N VAL A 50 1.82 -4.76 -5.05
CA VAL A 50 1.25 -3.85 -4.04
C VAL A 50 1.38 -4.53 -2.68
N TYR A 51 1.91 -3.80 -1.71
CA TYR A 51 2.10 -4.25 -0.34
C TYR A 51 0.97 -3.72 0.55
N VAL A 52 0.35 -4.63 1.29
CA VAL A 52 -0.70 -4.34 2.28
C VAL A 52 -0.14 -4.57 3.68
N SER A 53 -0.44 -3.65 4.61
CA SER A 53 0.16 -3.71 5.95
C SER A 53 -0.46 -4.78 6.83
N HIS A 54 0.39 -5.57 7.51
CA HIS A 54 0.02 -6.45 8.62
C HIS A 54 -0.45 -5.70 9.87
N PHE A 55 -0.27 -4.37 9.90
CA PHE A 55 -0.73 -3.53 11.01
C PHE A 55 -2.23 -3.73 11.31
N TRP A 56 -3.04 -3.97 10.28
CA TRP A 56 -4.49 -4.09 10.41
C TRP A 56 -4.96 -5.47 10.91
N ASP A 57 -4.07 -6.45 11.06
CA ASP A 57 -4.43 -7.84 11.37
C ASP A 57 -5.20 -7.98 12.70
N GLY A 58 -4.92 -7.10 13.67
CA GLY A 58 -5.56 -7.10 15.00
C GLY A 58 -6.87 -6.32 15.10
N TYR A 59 -7.35 -5.70 14.01
CA TYR A 59 -8.57 -4.89 14.01
C TYR A 59 -9.83 -5.71 13.72
N PRO A 60 -11.03 -5.21 14.12
CA PRO A 60 -12.29 -5.84 13.75
C PRO A 60 -12.44 -6.04 12.23
N PRO A 61 -13.13 -7.09 11.76
CA PRO A 61 -13.14 -7.48 10.34
C PRO A 61 -13.47 -6.34 9.36
N LEU A 62 -14.52 -5.56 9.66
CA LEU A 62 -14.95 -4.44 8.81
C LEU A 62 -13.92 -3.31 8.76
N GLU A 63 -13.34 -2.96 9.90
CA GLU A 63 -12.32 -1.92 9.99
C GLU A 63 -11.03 -2.35 9.28
N ARG A 64 -10.61 -3.59 9.51
CA ARG A 64 -9.46 -4.21 8.85
C ARG A 64 -9.62 -4.20 7.33
N GLU A 65 -10.75 -4.69 6.83
CA GLU A 65 -11.05 -4.73 5.39
C GLU A 65 -11.03 -3.32 4.78
N THR A 66 -11.71 -2.37 5.42
CA THR A 66 -11.77 -0.98 4.97
C THR A 66 -10.39 -0.33 4.95
N ALA A 67 -9.57 -0.58 5.98
CA ALA A 67 -8.23 -0.04 6.09
C ALA A 67 -7.29 -0.65 5.05
N MET A 68 -7.32 -1.97 4.84
CA MET A 68 -6.51 -2.64 3.81
C MET A 68 -6.90 -2.21 2.39
N LYS A 69 -8.19 -2.02 2.10
CA LYS A 69 -8.64 -1.44 0.82
C LYS A 69 -8.16 0.00 0.66
N SER A 70 -8.17 0.79 1.74
CA SER A 70 -7.65 2.15 1.74
C SER A 70 -6.14 2.18 1.45
N ASP A 71 -5.36 1.26 2.04
CA ASP A 71 -3.94 1.08 1.73
C ASP A 71 -3.74 0.86 0.22
N VAL A 72 -4.42 -0.12 -0.36
CA VAL A 72 -4.32 -0.42 -1.81
C VAL A 72 -4.69 0.82 -2.65
N GLY A 73 -5.79 1.48 -2.32
CA GLY A 73 -6.26 2.69 -3.00
C GLY A 73 -5.24 3.83 -2.96
N LEU A 74 -4.74 4.17 -1.76
CA LEU A 74 -3.79 5.27 -1.57
C LEU A 74 -2.45 4.98 -2.24
N ARG A 75 -1.94 3.73 -2.17
CA ARG A 75 -0.67 3.38 -2.81
C ARG A 75 -0.77 3.40 -4.34
N ILE A 76 -1.89 2.97 -4.91
CA ILE A 76 -2.04 2.99 -6.37
C ILE A 76 -2.38 4.39 -6.88
N ILE A 77 -3.42 5.02 -6.33
CA ILE A 77 -3.87 6.33 -6.82
C ILE A 77 -2.83 7.39 -6.46
N GLY A 78 -2.28 7.35 -5.26
CA GLY A 78 -1.34 8.35 -4.78
C GLY A 78 0.12 8.08 -5.16
N THR A 79 0.71 6.96 -4.73
CA THR A 79 2.14 6.71 -4.99
C THR A 79 2.37 6.30 -6.45
N TYR A 80 1.67 5.28 -6.94
CA TYR A 80 1.97 4.72 -8.26
C TYR A 80 1.69 5.69 -9.41
N ARG A 81 0.64 6.51 -9.32
CA ARG A 81 0.25 7.48 -10.36
C ARG A 81 0.86 8.87 -10.20
N HIS A 82 1.05 9.37 -8.97
CA HIS A 82 1.47 10.77 -8.76
C HIS A 82 2.92 10.95 -8.28
N THR A 83 3.62 9.89 -7.89
CA THR A 83 5.05 10.01 -7.55
C THR A 83 5.91 9.95 -8.82
N ASP A 84 6.69 11.00 -9.07
CA ASP A 84 7.64 11.04 -10.20
C ASP A 84 8.85 10.12 -9.94
N ARG A 85 8.93 9.03 -10.70
CA ARG A 85 9.99 8.02 -10.58
C ARG A 85 11.37 8.54 -10.96
N LEU A 86 11.47 9.50 -11.87
CA LEU A 86 12.73 10.10 -12.26
C LEU A 86 13.25 11.00 -11.13
N ALA A 87 12.36 11.80 -10.52
CA ALA A 87 12.69 12.59 -9.35
C ALA A 87 13.14 11.72 -8.17
N VAL A 88 12.42 10.63 -7.87
CA VAL A 88 12.81 9.69 -6.80
C VAL A 88 14.16 9.05 -7.08
N ARG A 89 14.43 8.66 -8.33
CA ARG A 89 15.71 8.07 -8.72
C ARG A 89 16.84 9.08 -8.59
N ALA A 90 16.64 10.31 -9.06
CA ALA A 90 17.60 11.40 -8.95
C ALA A 90 17.91 11.73 -7.48
N PHE A 91 16.88 11.84 -6.64
CA PHE A 91 17.02 12.02 -5.20
C PHE A 91 17.84 10.89 -4.57
N ARG A 92 17.51 9.63 -4.88
CA ARG A 92 18.23 8.46 -4.35
C ARG A 92 19.72 8.51 -4.71
N HIS A 93 20.05 8.81 -5.96
CA HIS A 93 21.46 8.96 -6.38
C HIS A 93 22.16 10.14 -5.68
N ALA A 94 21.47 11.27 -5.51
CA ALA A 94 22.05 12.46 -4.87
C ALA A 94 22.32 12.29 -3.37
N VAL A 95 21.58 11.41 -2.68
CA VAL A 95 21.76 11.15 -1.24
C VAL A 95 22.65 9.95 -0.93
N GLU A 96 22.96 9.09 -1.91
CA GLU A 96 23.68 7.83 -1.67
C GLU A 96 25.09 8.06 -1.10
N SER A 97 25.80 9.09 -1.57
CA SER A 97 27.15 9.45 -1.10
C SER A 97 27.17 10.34 0.15
N ARG A 98 26.01 10.70 0.70
CA ARG A 98 25.92 11.59 1.87
C ARG A 98 26.04 10.81 3.19
N PRO A 99 26.65 11.39 4.24
CA PRO A 99 26.81 10.72 5.54
C PRO A 99 25.49 10.23 6.16
N LEU A 100 24.38 10.94 5.90
CA LEU A 100 23.06 10.65 6.47
C LEU A 100 22.09 10.05 5.45
N SER A 101 22.58 9.30 4.46
CA SER A 101 21.78 8.74 3.38
C SER A 101 20.55 7.94 3.85
N LYS A 102 20.69 7.15 4.93
CA LYS A 102 19.59 6.40 5.55
C LYS A 102 18.48 7.31 6.06
N LEU A 103 18.85 8.34 6.84
CA LEU A 103 17.90 9.31 7.38
C LEU A 103 17.20 10.06 6.24
N SER A 104 17.93 10.49 5.21
CA SER A 104 17.33 11.15 4.05
C SER A 104 16.29 10.28 3.33
N LYS A 105 16.56 8.98 3.17
CA LYS A 105 15.62 8.01 2.57
C LYS A 105 14.37 7.83 3.47
N GLN A 106 14.55 7.78 4.78
CA GLN A 106 13.45 7.70 5.74
C GLN A 106 12.59 8.96 5.73
N LEU A 107 13.20 10.16 5.76
CA LEU A 107 12.49 11.43 5.67
C LEU A 107 11.72 11.58 4.36
N PHE A 108 12.30 11.13 3.24
CA PHE A 108 11.60 11.10 1.97
C PHE A 108 10.36 10.20 2.01
N THR A 109 10.50 9.00 2.57
CA THR A 109 9.38 8.05 2.69
C THR A 109 8.28 8.64 3.57
N PHE A 110 8.66 9.22 4.71
CA PHE A 110 7.74 9.90 5.62
C PHE A 110 7.01 11.08 4.96
N ALA A 111 7.73 11.91 4.19
CA ALA A 111 7.13 13.02 3.45
C ALA A 111 6.13 12.54 2.38
N GLU A 112 6.43 11.43 1.70
CA GLU A 112 5.48 10.81 0.77
C GLU A 112 4.23 10.28 1.50
N ASP A 113 4.37 9.68 2.68
CA ASP A 113 3.22 9.25 3.47
C ASP A 113 2.36 10.44 3.92
N LEU A 114 2.97 11.53 4.40
CA LEU A 114 2.24 12.77 4.73
C LEU A 114 1.50 13.36 3.51
N ARG A 115 2.13 13.33 2.34
CA ARG A 115 1.50 13.77 1.09
C ARG A 115 0.25 12.94 0.78
N LEU A 116 0.29 11.63 1.01
CA LEU A 116 -0.86 10.74 0.80
C LEU A 116 -1.97 10.97 1.81
N GLU A 117 -1.63 11.26 3.06
CA GLU A 117 -2.61 11.55 4.11
C GLU A 117 -3.46 12.78 3.78
N ALA A 118 -2.90 13.79 3.12
CA ALA A 118 -3.65 14.95 2.66
C ALA A 118 -4.78 14.59 1.67
N PHE A 119 -4.67 13.47 0.95
CA PHE A 119 -5.71 12.96 0.04
C PHE A 119 -6.68 11.99 0.72
N ARG A 120 -6.43 11.60 1.97
CA ARG A 120 -7.33 10.72 2.71
C ARG A 120 -8.59 11.51 3.07
N PRO A 121 -9.78 11.13 2.57
CA PRO A 121 -11.02 11.75 3.03
C PRO A 121 -11.16 11.52 4.54
N PRO A 122 -11.74 12.48 5.29
CA PRO A 122 -11.93 12.34 6.73
C PRO A 122 -12.74 11.07 7.03
N PHE A 123 -12.17 10.20 7.85
CA PHE A 123 -12.89 9.07 8.44
C PHE A 123 -13.90 9.64 9.47
N PRO A 124 -15.14 9.15 9.54
CA PRO A 124 -15.71 8.00 8.83
C PRO A 124 -16.51 8.40 7.58
N PHE A 125 -16.54 7.51 6.58
CA PHE A 125 -17.61 7.53 5.59
C PHE A 125 -18.95 7.43 6.35
N PRO A 126 -19.89 8.37 6.16
CA PRO A 126 -21.19 8.25 6.80
C PRO A 126 -21.83 6.96 6.29
N VAL A 127 -22.04 6.01 7.20
CA VAL A 127 -22.97 4.90 6.97
C VAL A 127 -24.32 5.57 6.74
N ARG A 128 -24.74 5.65 5.48
CA ARG A 128 -26.13 5.99 5.17
C ARG A 128 -26.97 4.85 5.75
N ARG A 129 -27.61 5.12 6.89
CA ARG A 129 -28.74 4.33 7.38
C ARG A 129 -29.96 4.60 6.51
#